data_AF-A0A0Q0X2W2-F1
#
_entry.id   AF-A0A0Q0X2W2-F1
#
_cell.length_a   1.000
_cell.length_b   1.000
_cell.length_c   1.000
_cell.angle_alpha   90.00
_cell.angle_beta   90.00
_cell.angle_gamma   90.00
#
_symmetry.space_group_name_H-M   'P 1'
#
loop_
_entity.id
_entity.type
_entity.pdbx_description
1 polymer ?
#
loop_
_entity_poly.entity_id
_entity_poly.type
_entity_poly.pdbx_seq_one_letter_code
_entity_poly.pdbx_strand_id
1 'polypeptide(L)'
;MDKRDNSLRRKEREEKQEAKNGLKFVIDGAKIRCNSCTIPDGDLKANYDTASIQDKRVVTVVEKDMRSLIFKGNCKKSFMNLSPCASVMKLGEWKNPGTVYFQDELAVLLRSTIKCEYGGVDITIWDCGQRNVITNLDTLGAPVPEYTPIVYVNGYFYSNDGIYLGKISSGENVYITDQLSFLELEKGKNVEKEKVIYFTEKYGLNNTQLLDRANWAYAEGKGYIPEYYAYAMNNFQKVAKSEKNMYFYGMQDTDPVTQKVRRLDKDKYLSGGYENQSGKSFWDTRKDLSKMTSDMIGEIAAVFKTQLQPDNDPTNGSNQWRGGKGSGEMQLNLPIGSKYWHRFFKLKKQYTGQAKIITL
;
A
#
# COMPACT_ATOMS: atom_id res chain seq x y z
N MET A 1 -37.84 8.63 -9.13
CA MET A 1 -36.83 7.79 -9.81
C MET A 1 -36.97 6.36 -9.31
N ASP A 2 -37.16 5.44 -10.26
CA ASP A 2 -37.77 4.13 -10.10
C ASP A 2 -36.79 3.08 -9.52
N LYS A 3 -37.03 2.62 -8.28
CA LYS A 3 -36.24 1.57 -7.64
C LYS A 3 -36.63 0.15 -8.07
N ARG A 4 -37.69 -0.04 -8.88
CA ARG A 4 -38.19 -1.38 -9.27
C ARG A 4 -37.45 -2.01 -10.46
N ASP A 5 -36.65 -1.24 -11.20
CA ASP A 5 -36.04 -1.64 -12.48
C ASP A 5 -34.69 -2.38 -12.35
N ASN A 6 -33.89 -2.07 -11.31
CA ASN A 6 -32.52 -2.59 -11.21
C ASN A 6 -32.40 -4.11 -10.97
N SER A 7 -33.39 -4.72 -10.32
CA SER A 7 -33.38 -6.17 -10.03
C SER A 7 -33.62 -7.01 -11.29
N LEU A 8 -34.55 -6.58 -12.15
CA LEU A 8 -34.84 -7.26 -13.42
C LEU A 8 -33.66 -7.16 -14.38
N ARG A 9 -33.07 -5.97 -14.52
CA ARG A 9 -31.86 -5.75 -15.33
C ARG A 9 -30.67 -6.59 -14.86
N ARG A 10 -30.57 -6.85 -13.54
CA ARG A 10 -29.53 -7.70 -12.98
C ARG A 10 -29.76 -9.17 -13.35
N LYS A 11 -30.98 -9.68 -13.19
CA LYS A 11 -31.35 -11.05 -13.60
C LYS A 11 -31.11 -11.28 -15.09
N GLU A 12 -31.53 -10.35 -15.95
CA GLU A 12 -31.29 -10.46 -17.39
C GLU A 12 -29.80 -10.49 -17.74
N ARG A 13 -28.95 -9.75 -17.01
CA ARG A 13 -27.49 -9.78 -17.21
C ARG A 13 -26.88 -11.10 -16.76
N GLU A 14 -27.35 -11.63 -15.63
CA GLU A 14 -26.93 -12.94 -15.11
C GLU A 14 -27.30 -14.06 -16.10
N GLU A 15 -28.53 -14.08 -16.61
CA GLU A 15 -28.99 -15.04 -17.63
C GLU A 15 -28.19 -14.93 -18.93
N LYS A 16 -27.97 -13.70 -19.43
CA LYS A 16 -27.13 -13.47 -20.62
C LYS A 16 -25.69 -13.93 -20.40
N GLN A 17 -25.16 -13.75 -19.19
CA GLN A 17 -23.80 -14.19 -18.87
C GLN A 17 -23.70 -15.71 -18.76
N GLU A 18 -24.71 -16.37 -18.18
CA GLU A 18 -24.80 -17.83 -18.11
C GLU A 18 -24.92 -18.45 -19.50
N ALA A 19 -25.80 -17.90 -20.36
CA ALA A 19 -25.93 -18.32 -21.75
C ALA A 19 -24.61 -18.18 -22.52
N LYS A 20 -23.89 -17.05 -22.33
CA LYS A 20 -22.56 -16.85 -22.91
C LYS A 20 -21.52 -17.82 -22.35
N ASN A 21 -21.54 -18.08 -21.04
CA ASN A 21 -20.62 -19.03 -20.41
C ASN A 21 -20.84 -20.45 -20.94
N GLY A 22 -22.09 -20.86 -21.16
CA GLY A 22 -22.43 -22.14 -21.77
C GLY A 22 -21.83 -22.37 -23.16
N LEU A 23 -21.45 -21.29 -23.87
CA LEU A 23 -20.81 -21.35 -25.19
C LEU A 23 -19.29 -21.43 -25.14
N LYS A 24 -18.67 -21.52 -23.96
CA LYS A 24 -17.21 -21.69 -23.85
C LYS A 24 -16.80 -23.07 -24.36
N PHE A 25 -15.76 -23.09 -25.19
CA PHE A 25 -15.08 -24.33 -25.58
C PHE A 25 -14.51 -25.04 -24.35
N VAL A 26 -14.58 -26.37 -24.37
CA VAL A 26 -14.02 -27.20 -23.32
C VAL A 26 -12.62 -27.62 -23.75
N ILE A 27 -11.62 -27.39 -22.89
CA ILE A 27 -10.22 -27.72 -23.17
C ILE A 27 -9.71 -28.79 -22.20
N ASP A 28 -8.58 -29.40 -22.53
CA ASP A 28 -7.96 -30.45 -21.74
C ASP A 28 -7.78 -30.07 -20.25
N GLY A 29 -8.19 -30.98 -19.36
CA GLY A 29 -8.22 -30.77 -17.92
C GLY A 29 -9.50 -30.08 -17.40
N ALA A 30 -10.53 -29.97 -18.23
CA ALA A 30 -11.88 -29.59 -17.82
C ALA A 30 -12.44 -30.53 -16.73
N LYS A 31 -13.45 -30.08 -15.99
CA LYS A 31 -14.09 -30.84 -14.91
C LYS A 31 -15.52 -31.21 -15.25
N ILE A 32 -15.83 -32.47 -15.02
CA ILE A 32 -17.14 -33.08 -15.23
C ILE A 32 -17.77 -33.53 -13.91
N ARG A 33 -19.09 -33.66 -13.88
CA ARG A 33 -19.86 -34.08 -12.71
C ARG A 33 -20.89 -35.15 -13.03
N CYS A 34 -20.90 -36.22 -12.24
CA CYS A 34 -21.87 -37.29 -12.27
C CYS A 34 -22.43 -37.55 -10.86
N ASN A 35 -23.68 -37.18 -10.60
CA ASN A 35 -24.29 -37.33 -9.27
C ASN A 35 -24.50 -38.80 -8.85
N SER A 36 -24.47 -39.73 -9.82
CA SER A 36 -24.51 -41.18 -9.61
C SER A 36 -23.13 -41.80 -9.37
N CYS A 37 -22.06 -41.02 -9.28
CA CYS A 37 -20.75 -41.49 -8.80
C CYS A 37 -20.63 -41.22 -7.28
N THR A 38 -19.93 -42.08 -6.54
CA THR A 38 -19.60 -41.82 -5.13
C THR A 38 -18.62 -40.66 -4.97
N ILE A 39 -17.79 -40.39 -5.98
CA ILE A 39 -16.96 -39.20 -6.13
C ILE A 39 -17.51 -38.44 -7.34
N PRO A 40 -18.43 -37.47 -7.14
CA PRO A 40 -19.19 -36.89 -8.25
C PRO A 40 -18.36 -36.17 -9.29
N ASP A 41 -17.21 -35.61 -8.89
CA ASP A 41 -16.36 -34.81 -9.78
C ASP A 41 -15.29 -35.68 -10.44
N GLY A 42 -15.10 -35.47 -11.75
CA GLY A 42 -14.13 -36.17 -12.58
C GLY A 42 -13.36 -35.21 -13.49
N ASP A 43 -12.40 -35.77 -14.20
CA ASP A 43 -11.56 -35.08 -15.17
C ASP A 43 -12.03 -35.40 -16.59
N LEU A 44 -12.05 -34.39 -17.46
CA LEU A 44 -12.28 -34.55 -18.88
C LEU A 44 -10.99 -34.30 -19.65
N LYS A 45 -10.54 -35.32 -20.36
CA LYS A 45 -9.28 -35.35 -21.08
C LYS A 45 -9.50 -35.36 -22.59
N ALA A 46 -8.77 -34.52 -23.30
CA ALA A 46 -8.70 -34.55 -24.76
C ALA A 46 -7.59 -35.51 -25.21
N ASN A 47 -7.97 -36.62 -25.83
CA ASN A 47 -7.05 -37.63 -26.38
C ASN A 47 -6.86 -37.48 -27.89
N TYR A 48 -7.84 -36.91 -28.59
CA TYR A 48 -7.77 -36.59 -30.01
C TYR A 48 -6.86 -35.38 -30.26
N ASP A 49 -6.12 -35.38 -31.36
CA ASP A 49 -5.03 -34.43 -31.59
C ASP A 49 -5.51 -33.07 -32.13
N THR A 50 -6.43 -32.42 -31.44
CA THR A 50 -7.05 -31.17 -31.89
C THR A 50 -6.15 -29.95 -31.71
N ALA A 51 -6.46 -28.87 -32.44
CA ALA A 51 -5.83 -27.57 -32.21
C ALA A 51 -6.05 -27.09 -30.77
N SER A 52 -5.12 -26.28 -30.27
CA SER A 52 -5.11 -25.84 -28.87
C SER A 52 -5.76 -24.47 -28.65
N ILE A 53 -6.43 -24.31 -27.52
CA ILE A 53 -6.81 -23.03 -26.92
C ILE A 53 -6.10 -22.95 -25.56
N GLN A 54 -5.34 -21.87 -25.32
CA GLN A 54 -4.54 -21.70 -24.10
C GLN A 54 -3.58 -22.88 -23.85
N ASP A 55 -2.83 -23.25 -24.89
CA ASP A 55 -1.85 -24.35 -24.89
C ASP A 55 -2.42 -25.73 -24.51
N LYS A 56 -3.73 -25.91 -24.64
CA LYS A 56 -4.45 -27.14 -24.32
C LYS A 56 -5.40 -27.51 -25.44
N ARG A 57 -5.44 -28.80 -25.76
CA ARG A 57 -6.30 -29.37 -26.81
C ARG A 57 -7.78 -29.12 -26.53
N VAL A 58 -8.55 -28.85 -27.59
CA VAL A 58 -10.01 -28.70 -27.50
C VAL A 58 -10.67 -30.08 -27.47
N VAL A 59 -11.61 -30.25 -26.53
CA VAL A 59 -12.42 -31.47 -26.42
C VAL A 59 -13.49 -31.47 -27.51
N THR A 60 -13.59 -32.57 -28.25
CA THR A 60 -14.59 -32.76 -29.31
C THR A 60 -15.51 -33.94 -29.00
N VAL A 61 -16.56 -34.12 -29.81
CA VAL A 61 -17.59 -35.16 -29.60
C VAL A 61 -17.08 -36.59 -29.65
N VAL A 62 -15.86 -36.83 -30.15
CA VAL A 62 -15.21 -38.16 -30.14
C VAL A 62 -14.76 -38.57 -28.73
N GLU A 63 -14.61 -37.61 -27.82
CA GLU A 63 -14.22 -37.83 -26.42
C GLU A 63 -15.40 -38.35 -25.61
N LYS A 64 -15.81 -39.59 -25.88
CA LYS A 64 -17.03 -40.21 -25.33
C LYS A 64 -16.79 -41.58 -24.70
N ASP A 65 -15.60 -41.83 -24.20
CA ASP A 65 -15.26 -43.07 -23.51
C ASP A 65 -14.60 -42.83 -22.13
N MET A 66 -14.26 -43.93 -21.45
CA MET A 66 -13.64 -43.92 -20.12
C MET A 66 -12.19 -43.38 -20.09
N ARG A 67 -11.53 -43.27 -21.24
CA ARG A 67 -10.19 -42.65 -21.37
C ARG A 67 -10.31 -41.13 -21.35
N SER A 68 -11.45 -40.60 -21.79
CA SER A 68 -11.74 -39.17 -21.83
C SER A 68 -12.47 -38.71 -20.57
N LEU A 69 -13.50 -39.44 -20.12
CA LEU A 69 -14.28 -39.13 -18.91
C LEU A 69 -13.79 -39.93 -17.71
N ILE A 70 -12.92 -39.33 -16.91
CA ILE A 70 -12.18 -40.00 -15.85
C ILE A 70 -12.85 -39.73 -14.49
N PHE A 71 -13.56 -40.74 -13.97
CA PHE A 71 -14.10 -40.75 -12.61
C PHE A 71 -13.33 -41.71 -11.72
N LYS A 72 -13.02 -41.27 -10.49
CA LYS A 72 -12.27 -42.06 -9.49
C LYS A 72 -13.15 -42.81 -8.49
N GLY A 73 -14.46 -42.57 -8.52
CA GLY A 73 -15.41 -43.23 -7.63
C GLY A 73 -16.12 -44.43 -8.24
N ASN A 74 -17.03 -45.01 -7.46
CA ASN A 74 -17.87 -46.13 -7.88
C ASN A 74 -19.24 -45.64 -8.32
N CYS A 75 -19.91 -46.40 -9.18
CA CYS A 75 -21.26 -46.07 -9.61
C CYS A 75 -22.28 -46.47 -8.52
N LYS A 76 -23.09 -45.51 -8.07
CA LYS A 76 -24.17 -45.71 -7.10
C LYS A 76 -25.33 -46.60 -7.59
N LYS A 77 -25.38 -46.88 -8.90
CA LYS A 77 -26.33 -47.85 -9.48
C LYS A 77 -25.78 -49.26 -9.58
N SER A 78 -24.47 -49.45 -9.37
CA SER A 78 -23.90 -50.79 -9.33
C SER A 78 -24.34 -51.53 -8.07
N PHE A 79 -24.34 -52.86 -8.14
CA PHE A 79 -24.71 -53.70 -7.00
C PHE A 79 -23.85 -53.32 -5.78
N MET A 80 -24.51 -52.89 -4.71
CA MET A 80 -23.89 -52.37 -3.47
C MET A 80 -22.84 -51.26 -3.68
N ASN A 81 -22.91 -50.50 -4.78
CA ASN A 81 -21.95 -49.46 -5.15
C ASN A 81 -20.50 -49.97 -5.29
N LEU A 82 -20.32 -51.24 -5.65
CA LEU A 82 -19.00 -51.88 -5.67
C LEU A 82 -18.21 -51.64 -6.96
N SER A 83 -18.88 -51.34 -8.07
CA SER A 83 -18.21 -51.23 -9.35
C SER A 83 -17.65 -49.82 -9.60
N PRO A 84 -16.35 -49.68 -9.91
CA PRO A 84 -15.77 -48.42 -10.33
C PRO A 84 -16.52 -47.84 -11.54
N CYS A 85 -16.72 -46.52 -11.57
CA CYS A 85 -17.34 -45.89 -12.74
C CYS A 85 -16.59 -46.21 -14.03
N ALA A 86 -15.26 -46.24 -13.98
CA ALA A 86 -14.42 -46.60 -15.12
C ALA A 86 -14.71 -47.99 -15.70
N SER A 87 -15.28 -48.94 -14.93
CA SER A 87 -15.52 -50.30 -15.42
C SER A 87 -16.94 -50.55 -15.92
N VAL A 88 -17.94 -49.76 -15.49
CA VAL A 88 -19.36 -49.98 -15.82
C VAL A 88 -20.00 -48.85 -16.62
N MET A 89 -19.34 -47.70 -16.70
CA MET A 89 -19.87 -46.54 -17.40
C MET A 89 -20.06 -46.86 -18.89
N LYS A 90 -21.29 -46.69 -19.35
CA LYS A 90 -21.67 -46.74 -20.76
C LYS A 90 -22.13 -45.34 -21.16
N LEU A 91 -21.36 -44.69 -22.03
CA LEU A 91 -21.63 -43.32 -22.47
C LEU A 91 -22.37 -43.31 -23.80
N GLY A 92 -23.37 -42.45 -23.91
CA GLY A 92 -24.05 -42.16 -25.18
C GLY A 92 -23.33 -41.07 -25.98
N GLU A 93 -24.09 -40.38 -26.83
CA GLU A 93 -23.57 -39.23 -27.59
C GLU A 93 -23.62 -37.93 -26.78
N TRP A 94 -22.70 -37.02 -27.11
CA TRP A 94 -22.73 -35.66 -26.60
C TRP A 94 -23.97 -34.91 -27.11
N LYS A 95 -24.63 -34.19 -26.20
CA LYS A 95 -25.75 -33.31 -26.49
C LYS A 95 -25.31 -31.86 -26.44
N ASN A 96 -25.94 -31.03 -27.28
CA ASN A 96 -25.66 -29.60 -27.39
C ASN A 96 -24.19 -29.25 -27.67
N PRO A 97 -23.50 -29.92 -28.61
CA PRO A 97 -22.17 -29.48 -29.02
C PRO A 97 -22.22 -28.08 -29.67
N GLY A 98 -21.05 -27.53 -29.94
CA GLY A 98 -20.91 -26.34 -30.75
C GLY A 98 -21.19 -26.61 -32.22
N THR A 99 -21.04 -25.58 -33.04
CA THR A 99 -21.14 -25.66 -34.50
C THR A 99 -19.77 -25.53 -35.19
N VAL A 100 -18.71 -25.33 -34.40
CA VAL A 100 -17.34 -25.21 -34.86
C VAL A 100 -16.67 -26.58 -34.86
N TYR A 101 -15.92 -26.85 -35.91
CA TYR A 101 -15.16 -28.08 -36.09
C TYR A 101 -13.69 -27.87 -35.68
N PHE A 102 -13.13 -28.87 -34.99
CA PHE A 102 -11.70 -29.01 -34.72
C PHE A 102 -11.26 -30.36 -35.26
N GLN A 103 -10.51 -30.36 -36.37
CA GLN A 103 -10.16 -31.58 -37.12
C GLN A 103 -11.39 -32.43 -37.45
N ASP A 104 -12.33 -31.82 -38.16
CA ASP A 104 -13.58 -32.45 -38.66
C ASP A 104 -14.56 -32.92 -37.57
N GLU A 105 -14.27 -32.68 -36.29
CA GLU A 105 -15.12 -33.05 -35.18
C GLU A 105 -15.71 -31.84 -34.46
N LEU A 106 -16.99 -31.92 -34.08
CA LEU A 106 -17.67 -30.83 -33.39
C LEU A 106 -17.08 -30.60 -32.00
N ALA A 107 -16.88 -29.33 -31.65
CA ALA A 107 -16.39 -28.95 -30.32
C ALA A 107 -17.42 -29.20 -29.23
N VAL A 108 -16.98 -29.72 -28.09
CA VAL A 108 -17.77 -29.79 -26.86
C VAL A 108 -17.75 -28.43 -26.19
N LEU A 109 -18.92 -27.96 -25.77
CA LEU A 109 -19.10 -26.67 -25.08
C LEU A 109 -19.45 -26.90 -23.61
N LEU A 110 -19.30 -25.87 -22.77
CA LEU A 110 -19.61 -25.98 -21.34
C LEU A 110 -21.07 -26.42 -21.09
N ARG A 111 -22.01 -26.01 -21.94
CA ARG A 111 -23.42 -26.44 -21.88
C ARG A 111 -23.66 -27.89 -22.31
N SER A 112 -22.66 -28.54 -22.90
CA SER A 112 -22.82 -29.89 -23.43
C SER A 112 -22.94 -30.90 -22.30
N THR A 113 -23.71 -31.95 -22.53
CA THR A 113 -23.89 -33.06 -21.59
C THR A 113 -23.75 -34.38 -22.31
N ILE A 114 -23.40 -35.43 -21.58
CA ILE A 114 -23.32 -36.79 -22.12
C ILE A 114 -24.01 -37.76 -21.17
N LYS A 115 -24.88 -38.60 -21.71
CA LYS A 115 -25.66 -39.53 -20.90
C LYS A 115 -24.82 -40.73 -20.50
N CYS A 116 -24.77 -41.02 -19.20
CA CYS A 116 -24.32 -42.32 -18.72
C CYS A 116 -25.53 -43.26 -18.70
N GLU A 117 -25.61 -44.18 -19.66
CA GLU A 117 -26.71 -45.13 -19.81
C GLU A 117 -26.80 -46.08 -18.61
N TYR A 118 -25.66 -46.53 -18.08
CA TYR A 118 -25.61 -47.37 -16.89
C TYR A 118 -26.12 -46.64 -15.64
N GLY A 119 -25.62 -45.42 -15.40
CA GLY A 119 -26.05 -44.56 -14.29
C GLY A 119 -27.46 -44.00 -14.47
N GLY A 120 -27.96 -43.94 -15.70
CA GLY A 120 -29.22 -43.31 -16.09
C GLY A 120 -29.27 -41.80 -15.87
N VAL A 121 -28.12 -41.13 -15.71
CA VAL A 121 -28.01 -39.69 -15.47
C VAL A 121 -27.13 -39.02 -16.52
N ASP A 122 -27.38 -37.74 -16.76
CA ASP A 122 -26.53 -36.91 -17.61
C ASP A 122 -25.30 -36.44 -16.80
N ILE A 123 -24.14 -36.56 -17.42
CA ILE A 123 -22.88 -36.01 -16.92
C ILE A 123 -22.78 -34.58 -17.47
N THR A 124 -22.53 -33.64 -16.57
CA THR A 124 -22.41 -32.21 -16.91
C THR A 124 -20.96 -31.76 -16.83
N ILE A 125 -20.63 -30.72 -17.59
CA ILE A 125 -19.34 -30.03 -17.50
C ILE A 125 -19.55 -28.80 -16.62
N TRP A 126 -18.78 -28.65 -15.55
CA TRP A 126 -18.94 -27.51 -14.63
C TRP A 126 -17.73 -26.58 -14.62
N ASP A 127 -16.58 -27.02 -15.15
CA ASP A 127 -15.42 -26.19 -15.45
C ASP A 127 -14.92 -26.51 -16.87
N CYS A 128 -14.92 -25.53 -17.76
CA CYS A 128 -14.45 -25.69 -19.15
C CYS A 128 -12.92 -25.78 -19.28
N GLY A 129 -12.16 -25.62 -18.19
CA GLY A 129 -10.70 -25.68 -18.19
C GLY A 129 -10.01 -24.38 -18.62
N GLN A 130 -10.70 -23.50 -19.35
CA GLN A 130 -10.18 -22.18 -19.73
C GLN A 130 -9.91 -21.29 -18.51
N ARG A 131 -8.85 -20.49 -18.57
CA ARG A 131 -8.46 -19.54 -17.52
C ARG A 131 -8.26 -18.17 -18.13
N ASN A 132 -8.81 -17.13 -17.52
CA ASN A 132 -8.53 -15.75 -17.92
C ASN A 132 -7.39 -15.20 -17.06
N VAL A 133 -6.16 -15.66 -17.32
CA VAL A 133 -4.97 -15.09 -16.68
C VAL A 133 -4.35 -14.13 -17.67
N ILE A 134 -4.46 -12.83 -17.41
CA ILE A 134 -3.74 -11.80 -18.15
C ILE A 134 -2.30 -11.84 -17.63
N THR A 135 -1.43 -12.55 -18.33
CA THR A 135 0.00 -12.64 -17.96
C THR A 135 0.79 -11.44 -18.46
N ASN A 136 0.44 -10.88 -19.63
CA ASN A 136 1.03 -9.67 -20.20
C ASN A 136 -0.02 -8.91 -21.02
N LEU A 137 -0.13 -7.59 -20.81
CA LEU A 137 -0.89 -6.66 -21.65
C LEU A 137 0.10 -6.01 -22.61
N ASP A 138 -0.02 -6.30 -23.91
CA ASP A 138 0.66 -5.53 -24.94
C ASP A 138 -0.15 -4.26 -25.23
N THR A 139 0.43 -3.10 -24.90
CA THR A 139 -0.20 -1.78 -25.03
C THR A 139 0.23 -1.05 -26.29
N LEU A 140 0.99 -1.67 -27.19
CA LEU A 140 1.36 -1.06 -28.46
C LEU A 140 0.19 -1.05 -29.44
N GLY A 141 -0.51 0.09 -29.51
CA GLY A 141 -1.37 0.45 -30.65
C GLY A 141 -2.82 0.83 -30.34
N ALA A 142 -3.28 0.69 -29.10
CA ALA A 142 -4.59 1.22 -28.69
C ALA A 142 -4.39 2.41 -27.73
N PRO A 143 -5.01 3.58 -27.97
CA PRO A 143 -5.13 4.61 -26.94
C PRO A 143 -6.10 4.09 -25.87
N VAL A 144 -5.59 3.26 -24.99
CA VAL A 144 -6.25 2.88 -23.75
C VAL A 144 -6.14 4.10 -22.85
N PRO A 145 -7.25 4.65 -22.30
CA PRO A 145 -7.15 5.69 -21.29
C PRO A 145 -6.25 5.16 -20.18
N GLU A 146 -5.22 5.92 -19.82
CA GLU A 146 -4.22 5.51 -18.84
C GLU A 146 -4.92 4.90 -17.63
N TYR A 147 -4.64 3.63 -17.37
CA TYR A 147 -4.99 3.04 -16.09
C TYR A 147 -4.13 3.73 -15.05
N THR A 148 -4.63 4.83 -14.51
CA THR A 148 -4.05 5.46 -13.33
C THR A 148 -4.54 4.65 -12.12
N PRO A 149 -3.70 3.82 -11.48
CA PRO A 149 -4.09 3.20 -10.23
C PRO A 149 -4.51 4.29 -9.26
N ILE A 150 -5.63 4.07 -8.55
CA ILE A 150 -6.09 5.04 -7.57
C ILE A 150 -5.05 5.12 -6.45
N VAL A 151 -4.37 6.26 -6.33
CA VAL A 151 -3.44 6.49 -5.22
C VAL A 151 -4.30 6.72 -3.98
N TYR A 152 -4.48 5.66 -3.18
CA TYR A 152 -5.18 5.79 -1.92
C TYR A 152 -4.30 6.57 -0.94
N VAL A 153 -4.58 7.86 -0.82
CA VAL A 153 -3.88 8.76 0.09
C VAL A 153 -4.69 8.94 1.38
N ASN A 154 -3.99 8.95 2.51
CA ASN A 154 -4.62 9.07 3.82
C ASN A 154 -3.67 9.78 4.79
N GLY A 155 -3.81 11.10 4.95
CA GLY A 155 -2.90 11.90 5.75
C GLY A 155 -2.92 13.40 5.44
N TYR A 156 -1.86 14.07 5.86
CA TYR A 156 -1.63 15.51 5.73
C TYR A 156 -0.80 15.83 4.50
N PHE A 157 -1.16 16.92 3.84
CA PHE A 157 -0.51 17.40 2.62
C PHE A 157 0.16 18.73 2.86
N TYR A 158 1.39 18.84 2.36
CA TYR A 158 2.19 20.04 2.43
C TYR A 158 2.80 20.38 1.08
N SER A 159 3.11 21.66 0.85
CA SER A 159 4.05 22.05 -0.20
C SER A 159 5.48 21.71 0.20
N ASN A 160 6.39 21.75 -0.77
CA ASN A 160 7.82 21.61 -0.51
C ASN A 160 8.37 22.72 0.42
N ASP A 161 7.69 23.87 0.46
CA ASP A 161 8.01 25.01 1.31
C ASP A 161 7.34 24.94 2.69
N GLY A 162 6.81 23.77 3.08
CA GLY A 162 6.21 23.55 4.41
C GLY A 162 4.79 24.09 4.57
N ILE A 163 4.17 24.63 3.52
CA ILE A 163 2.81 25.19 3.59
C ILE A 163 1.83 24.02 3.70
N TYR A 164 0.94 24.06 4.70
CA TYR A 164 -0.12 23.08 4.84
C TYR A 164 -1.20 23.29 3.77
N LEU A 165 -1.48 22.24 2.98
CA LEU A 165 -2.46 22.26 1.89
C LEU A 165 -3.82 21.72 2.35
N GLY A 166 -3.81 20.71 3.23
CA GLY A 166 -5.01 20.09 3.77
C GLY A 166 -4.79 18.66 4.27
N LYS A 167 -5.87 18.01 4.71
CA LYS A 167 -5.86 16.63 5.21
C LYS A 167 -6.93 15.81 4.51
N ILE A 168 -6.56 14.63 4.05
CA ILE A 168 -7.48 13.64 3.48
C ILE A 168 -7.58 12.47 4.46
N SER A 169 -8.81 12.14 4.88
CA SER A 169 -9.08 11.07 5.85
C SER A 169 -8.40 11.29 7.23
N SER A 170 -8.26 10.24 8.04
CA SER A 170 -7.86 10.35 9.45
C SER A 170 -6.38 10.04 9.73
N GLY A 171 -5.63 9.59 8.73
CA GLY A 171 -4.26 9.12 8.87
C GLY A 171 -3.26 10.20 9.29
N GLU A 172 -2.09 9.74 9.73
CA GLU A 172 -0.96 10.58 10.19
C GLU A 172 0.19 10.61 9.19
N ASN A 173 -0.01 10.06 7.98
CA ASN A 173 0.97 10.10 6.92
C ASN A 173 1.15 11.53 6.42
N VAL A 174 2.34 11.81 5.88
CA VAL A 174 2.73 13.09 5.30
C VAL A 174 3.00 12.87 3.82
N TYR A 175 2.41 13.74 3.00
CA TYR A 175 2.62 13.83 1.57
C TYR A 175 3.08 15.23 1.21
N ILE A 176 4.04 15.33 0.29
CA ILE A 176 4.50 16.61 -0.28
C ILE A 176 4.04 16.68 -1.73
N THR A 177 3.35 17.75 -2.09
CA THR A 177 2.81 17.97 -3.45
C THR A 177 2.55 19.46 -3.69
N ASP A 178 2.13 19.84 -4.89
CA ASP A 178 1.68 21.20 -5.20
C ASP A 178 0.17 21.38 -4.94
N GLN A 179 -0.27 22.65 -4.85
CA GLN A 179 -1.66 22.98 -4.55
C GLN A 179 -2.66 22.39 -5.57
N LEU A 180 -2.32 22.36 -6.86
CA LEU A 180 -3.23 21.86 -7.90
C LEU A 180 -3.38 20.35 -7.78
N SER A 181 -2.27 19.64 -7.59
CA SER A 181 -2.26 18.20 -7.36
C SER A 181 -3.06 17.81 -6.10
N PHE A 182 -2.90 18.56 -5.00
CA PHE A 182 -3.70 18.34 -3.79
C PHE A 182 -5.21 18.52 -4.05
N LEU A 183 -5.63 19.58 -4.76
CA LEU A 183 -7.04 19.83 -5.06
C LEU A 183 -7.68 18.74 -5.93
N GLU A 184 -6.92 18.09 -6.81
CA GLU A 184 -7.43 16.96 -7.58
C GLU A 184 -7.54 15.69 -6.71
N LEU A 185 -6.55 15.42 -5.85
CA LEU A 185 -6.60 14.32 -4.87
C LEU A 185 -7.77 14.46 -3.89
N GLU A 186 -8.04 15.67 -3.41
CA GLU A 186 -9.16 15.95 -2.50
C GLU A 186 -10.52 15.63 -3.14
N LYS A 187 -10.65 15.81 -4.46
CA LYS A 187 -11.84 15.43 -5.25
C LYS A 187 -11.90 13.93 -5.54
N GLY A 188 -10.97 13.14 -5.02
CA GLY A 188 -10.86 11.70 -5.29
C GLY A 188 -10.35 11.37 -6.69
N LYS A 189 -9.68 12.31 -7.36
CA LYS A 189 -9.03 12.06 -8.65
C LYS A 189 -7.58 11.64 -8.46
N ASN A 190 -7.01 11.03 -9.49
CA ASN A 190 -5.60 10.66 -9.50
C ASN A 190 -4.73 11.80 -10.00
N VAL A 191 -3.48 11.77 -9.55
CA VAL A 191 -2.40 12.63 -10.01
C VAL A 191 -1.20 11.75 -10.36
N GLU A 192 -0.34 12.24 -11.25
CA GLU A 192 0.92 11.57 -11.60
C GLU A 192 1.74 11.29 -10.34
N LYS A 193 2.32 10.08 -10.25
CA LYS A 193 3.03 9.61 -9.06
C LYS A 193 4.20 10.53 -8.70
N GLU A 194 4.85 11.10 -9.72
CA GLU A 194 6.00 11.99 -9.59
C GLU A 194 5.65 13.34 -8.96
N LYS A 195 4.37 13.73 -8.99
CA LYS A 195 3.85 14.97 -8.38
C LYS A 195 3.58 14.83 -6.88
N VAL A 196 3.66 13.61 -6.32
CA VAL A 196 3.38 13.34 -4.90
C VAL A 196 4.51 12.55 -4.27
N ILE A 197 5.19 13.16 -3.30
CA ILE A 197 6.18 12.48 -2.48
C ILE A 197 5.47 11.91 -1.25
N TYR A 198 5.43 10.58 -1.11
CA TYR A 198 4.99 9.93 0.12
C TYR A 198 6.10 10.01 1.19
N PHE A 199 6.16 11.14 1.88
CA PHE A 199 7.23 11.49 2.80
C PHE A 199 7.36 10.51 3.97
N THR A 200 6.24 10.11 4.59
CA THR A 200 6.27 9.17 5.72
C THR A 200 6.79 7.80 5.32
N GLU A 201 6.37 7.26 4.17
CA GLU A 201 6.88 5.97 3.68
C GLU A 201 8.38 6.05 3.39
N LYS A 202 8.83 7.13 2.75
CA LYS A 202 10.22 7.28 2.32
C LYS A 202 11.19 7.56 3.48
N TYR A 203 10.77 8.33 4.48
CA TYR A 203 11.67 8.85 5.52
C TYR A 203 11.28 8.48 6.95
N GLY A 204 10.16 7.77 7.15
CA GLY A 204 9.75 7.25 8.46
C GLY A 204 9.26 8.31 9.46
N LEU A 205 8.90 9.50 8.99
CA LEU A 205 8.34 10.58 9.81
C LEU A 205 6.86 10.75 9.54
N ASN A 206 6.02 10.52 10.56
CA ASN A 206 4.61 10.88 10.52
C ASN A 206 4.39 12.36 10.86
N ASN A 207 3.16 12.84 10.72
CA ASN A 207 2.83 14.25 10.90
C ASN A 207 3.13 14.76 12.32
N THR A 208 2.82 13.96 13.34
CA THR A 208 3.14 14.31 14.73
C THR A 208 4.65 14.48 14.95
N GLN A 209 5.47 13.57 14.43
CA GLN A 209 6.93 13.63 14.55
C GLN A 209 7.53 14.79 13.75
N LEU A 210 7.00 15.04 12.54
CA LEU A 210 7.36 16.21 11.72
C LEU A 210 7.15 17.51 12.51
N LEU A 211 5.96 17.68 13.08
CA LEU A 211 5.60 18.86 13.85
C LEU A 211 6.37 18.96 15.16
N ASP A 212 6.70 17.86 15.82
CA ASP A 212 7.55 17.86 17.02
C ASP A 212 8.96 18.40 16.72
N ARG A 213 9.57 17.97 15.60
CA ARG A 213 10.87 18.48 15.15
C ARG A 213 10.81 19.98 14.81
N ALA A 214 9.82 20.39 14.03
CA ALA A 214 9.63 21.80 13.66
C ALA A 214 9.36 22.68 14.88
N ASN A 215 8.52 22.22 15.82
CA ASN A 215 8.25 22.92 17.07
C ASN A 215 9.51 23.05 17.93
N TRP A 216 10.37 22.02 17.96
CA TRP A 216 11.62 22.12 18.69
C TRP A 216 12.56 23.12 18.03
N ALA A 217 12.72 23.08 16.71
CA ALA A 217 13.55 24.04 15.98
C ALA A 217 13.08 25.48 16.21
N TYR A 218 11.75 25.70 16.14
CA TYR A 218 11.13 26.98 16.48
C TYR A 218 11.35 27.39 17.94
N ALA A 219 11.35 26.44 18.89
CA ALA A 219 11.60 26.76 20.28
C ALA A 219 13.03 27.27 20.51
N GLU A 220 14.01 26.73 19.78
CA GLU A 220 15.42 27.11 19.91
C GLU A 220 15.76 28.36 19.09
N GLY A 221 15.24 28.45 17.86
CA GLY A 221 15.59 29.49 16.88
C GLY A 221 14.54 30.59 16.67
N LYS A 222 13.27 30.37 17.03
CA LYS A 222 12.14 31.26 16.76
C LYS A 222 12.07 31.70 15.28
N GLY A 223 12.24 30.76 14.34
CA GLY A 223 12.29 31.08 12.91
C GLY A 223 13.61 31.66 12.41
N TYR A 224 14.56 31.95 13.30
CA TYR A 224 15.92 32.30 12.88
C TYR A 224 16.66 31.02 12.47
N ILE A 225 17.23 31.04 11.26
CA ILE A 225 18.07 29.96 10.68
C ILE A 225 17.49 28.53 10.82
N PRO A 226 16.22 28.31 10.44
CA PRO A 226 15.49 27.06 10.71
C PRO A 226 16.23 25.81 10.19
N GLU A 227 16.90 25.93 9.05
CA GLU A 227 17.72 24.86 8.48
C GLU A 227 18.83 24.40 9.43
N TYR A 228 19.54 25.32 10.10
CA TYR A 228 20.64 24.93 10.98
C TYR A 228 20.15 24.09 12.16
N TYR A 229 19.03 24.45 12.77
CA TYR A 229 18.44 23.65 13.84
C TYR A 229 17.91 22.31 13.33
N ALA A 230 17.18 22.31 12.20
CA ALA A 230 16.63 21.09 11.64
C ALA A 230 17.72 20.08 11.25
N TYR A 231 18.79 20.51 10.56
CA TYR A 231 19.90 19.63 10.19
C TYR A 231 20.67 19.14 11.42
N ALA A 232 20.92 20.02 12.40
CA ALA A 232 21.58 19.60 13.64
C ALA A 232 20.73 18.57 14.41
N MET A 233 19.41 18.73 14.46
CA MET A 233 18.48 17.76 15.03
C MET A 233 18.52 16.44 14.25
N ASN A 234 18.51 16.47 12.93
CA ASN A 234 18.59 15.25 12.11
C ASN A 234 19.91 14.50 12.36
N ASN A 235 21.03 15.22 12.48
CA ASN A 235 22.32 14.64 12.85
C ASN A 235 22.33 14.11 14.30
N PHE A 236 21.68 14.81 15.22
CA PHE A 236 21.53 14.35 16.59
C PHE A 236 20.71 13.06 16.66
N GLN A 237 19.62 12.96 15.91
CA GLN A 237 18.81 11.73 15.83
C GLN A 237 19.66 10.53 15.42
N LYS A 238 20.54 10.69 14.42
CA LYS A 238 21.45 9.62 13.96
C LYS A 238 22.37 9.15 15.09
N VAL A 239 22.93 10.08 15.88
CA VAL A 239 23.80 9.73 17.02
C VAL A 239 23.01 9.16 18.20
N ALA A 240 21.79 9.63 18.42
CA ALA A 240 20.88 9.14 19.46
C ALA A 240 20.21 7.81 19.10
N LYS A 241 20.28 7.39 17.84
CA LYS A 241 19.73 6.15 17.24
C LYS A 241 18.20 6.05 17.19
N SER A 242 17.46 7.02 17.74
CA SER A 242 15.99 7.08 17.66
C SER A 242 15.44 8.47 17.99
N GLU A 243 14.22 8.77 17.52
CA GLU A 243 13.46 9.98 17.90
C GLU A 243 13.33 10.10 19.42
N LYS A 244 12.91 9.00 20.08
CA LYS A 244 12.72 8.95 21.53
C LYS A 244 13.99 9.33 22.28
N ASN A 245 15.13 8.78 21.89
CA ASN A 245 16.41 9.09 22.52
C ASN A 245 16.86 10.53 22.24
N MET A 246 16.64 11.03 21.02
CA MET A 246 16.97 12.40 20.66
C MET A 246 16.25 13.39 21.60
N TYR A 247 14.94 13.22 21.80
CA TYR A 247 14.18 14.06 22.74
C TYR A 247 14.63 13.86 24.19
N PHE A 248 14.81 12.61 24.63
CA PHE A 248 15.25 12.30 25.99
C PHE A 248 16.61 12.93 26.35
N TYR A 249 17.55 13.00 25.40
CA TYR A 249 18.85 13.60 25.60
C TYR A 249 18.87 15.11 25.33
N GLY A 250 18.04 15.60 24.41
CA GLY A 250 18.03 17.00 23.99
C GLY A 250 17.16 17.92 24.85
N MET A 251 16.07 17.41 25.42
CA MET A 251 15.10 18.22 26.17
C MET A 251 15.45 18.26 27.65
N GLN A 252 16.44 19.10 27.95
CA GLN A 252 16.90 19.37 29.32
C GLN A 252 16.64 20.83 29.70
N ASP A 253 16.54 21.07 31.00
CA ASP A 253 16.42 22.40 31.58
C ASP A 253 17.26 22.47 32.86
N THR A 254 17.61 23.67 33.31
CA THR A 254 18.27 23.88 34.60
C THR A 254 17.21 24.20 35.63
N ASP A 255 17.13 23.41 36.68
CA ASP A 255 16.20 23.67 37.77
C ASP A 255 16.51 25.05 38.39
N PRO A 256 15.55 25.99 38.43
CA PRO A 256 15.82 27.37 38.81
C PRO A 256 16.25 27.52 40.26
N VAL A 257 15.86 26.57 41.13
CA VAL A 257 16.17 26.57 42.56
C VAL A 257 17.50 25.86 42.83
N THR A 258 17.63 24.64 42.33
CA THR A 258 18.79 23.78 42.65
C THR A 258 19.97 23.98 41.72
N GLN A 259 19.79 24.70 40.60
CA GLN A 259 20.78 24.91 39.54
C GLN A 259 21.30 23.59 38.94
N LYS A 260 20.57 22.49 39.13
CA LYS A 260 20.90 21.17 38.57
C LYS A 260 20.18 20.96 37.25
N VAL A 261 20.85 20.30 36.31
CA VAL A 261 20.24 19.88 35.05
C VAL A 261 19.19 18.80 35.34
N ARG A 262 17.97 19.00 34.82
CA ARG A 262 16.87 18.04 34.85
C ARG A 262 16.38 17.74 33.44
N ARG A 263 15.77 16.57 33.26
CA ARG A 263 15.12 16.20 32.00
C ARG A 263 13.67 16.66 32.02
N LEU A 264 13.22 17.17 30.88
CA LEU A 264 11.82 17.51 30.68
C LEU A 264 11.15 16.45 29.81
N ASP A 265 9.89 16.18 30.14
CA ASP A 265 9.01 15.45 29.23
C ASP A 265 8.90 16.21 27.90
N LYS A 266 8.81 15.47 26.78
CA LYS A 266 8.80 16.06 25.43
C LYS A 266 7.67 17.07 25.26
N ASP A 267 6.46 16.68 25.64
CA ASP A 267 5.28 17.53 25.42
C ASP A 267 5.28 18.70 26.40
N LYS A 268 5.79 18.50 27.62
CA LYS A 268 6.04 19.60 28.55
C LYS A 268 7.05 20.60 28.00
N TYR A 269 8.12 20.14 27.34
CA TYR A 269 9.08 21.02 26.68
C TYR A 269 8.41 21.77 25.53
N LEU A 270 7.83 21.06 24.56
CA LEU A 270 7.30 21.69 23.35
C LEU A 270 6.12 22.64 23.63
N SER A 271 5.29 22.34 24.64
CA SER A 271 4.18 23.21 25.09
C SER A 271 4.62 24.45 25.88
N GLY A 272 5.92 24.64 26.12
CA GLY A 272 6.44 25.80 26.85
C GLY A 272 6.27 25.70 28.37
N GLY A 273 6.25 24.50 28.93
CA GLY A 273 6.24 24.27 30.38
C GLY A 273 7.59 24.54 31.09
N TYR A 274 8.41 25.45 30.54
CA TYR A 274 9.75 25.85 31.01
C TYR A 274 9.99 27.36 30.72
N GLU A 275 11.05 27.95 31.28
CA GLU A 275 11.26 29.42 31.31
C GLU A 275 11.29 30.09 29.92
N ASN A 276 11.72 29.39 28.87
CA ASN A 276 11.77 29.92 27.50
C ASN A 276 10.56 29.42 26.68
N GLN A 277 9.43 30.12 26.77
CA GLN A 277 8.14 29.70 26.22
C GLN A 277 7.99 29.84 24.69
N SER A 278 9.09 30.04 23.96
CA SER A 278 9.11 30.22 22.50
C SER A 278 8.30 29.14 21.75
N GLY A 279 8.51 27.88 22.12
CA GLY A 279 7.84 26.72 21.52
C GLY A 279 6.33 26.66 21.76
N LYS A 280 5.81 27.36 22.78
CA LYS A 280 4.38 27.34 23.13
C LYS A 280 3.50 27.84 21.98
N SER A 281 3.94 28.91 21.32
CA SER A 281 3.19 29.48 20.20
C SER A 281 3.04 28.50 19.04
N PHE A 282 4.10 27.78 18.68
CA PHE A 282 4.03 26.70 17.69
C PHE A 282 3.12 25.57 18.18
N TRP A 283 3.26 25.15 19.44
CA TRP A 283 2.49 24.07 20.04
C TRP A 283 0.98 24.31 20.06
N ASP A 284 0.56 25.56 20.26
CA ASP A 284 -0.85 25.90 20.20
C ASP A 284 -1.34 25.98 18.75
N THR A 285 -0.54 26.57 17.86
CA THR A 285 -0.91 26.74 16.45
C THR A 285 -0.94 25.43 15.68
N ARG A 286 -0.13 24.41 16.02
CA ARG A 286 -0.15 23.10 15.34
C ARG A 286 -1.48 22.35 15.41
N LYS A 287 -2.43 22.80 16.26
CA LYS A 287 -3.82 22.29 16.29
C LYS A 287 -4.63 22.75 15.07
N ASP A 288 -4.23 23.87 14.46
CA ASP A 288 -4.82 24.44 13.25
C ASP A 288 -3.70 24.96 12.35
N LEU A 289 -3.18 24.06 11.52
CA LEU A 289 -2.01 24.30 10.66
C LEU A 289 -2.22 25.44 9.66
N SER A 290 -3.48 25.79 9.35
CA SER A 290 -3.80 26.94 8.47
C SER A 290 -3.43 28.29 9.08
N LYS A 291 -3.22 28.35 10.40
CA LYS A 291 -2.86 29.57 11.15
C LYS A 291 -1.37 29.73 11.39
N MET A 292 -0.53 28.88 10.82
CA MET A 292 0.92 29.00 10.99
C MET A 292 1.47 30.27 10.36
N THR A 293 2.41 30.91 11.06
CA THR A 293 3.15 32.07 10.54
C THR A 293 4.19 31.62 9.52
N SER A 294 4.73 32.56 8.74
CA SER A 294 5.83 32.30 7.80
C SER A 294 7.02 31.62 8.48
N ASP A 295 7.34 32.03 9.72
CA ASP A 295 8.44 31.47 10.49
C ASP A 295 8.15 30.00 10.86
N MET A 296 6.95 29.68 11.34
CA MET A 296 6.56 28.30 11.67
C MET A 296 6.52 27.40 10.42
N ILE A 297 6.04 27.93 9.30
CA ILE A 297 6.06 27.25 8.00
C ILE A 297 7.51 26.97 7.57
N GLY A 298 8.41 27.94 7.74
CA GLY A 298 9.84 27.80 7.46
C GLY A 298 10.51 26.68 8.27
N GLU A 299 10.09 26.45 9.51
CA GLU A 299 10.58 25.34 10.33
C GLU A 299 10.14 23.98 9.80
N ILE A 300 8.89 23.85 9.32
CA ILE A 300 8.41 22.63 8.66
C ILE A 300 9.20 22.38 7.36
N ALA A 301 9.37 23.43 6.55
CA ALA A 301 10.15 23.38 5.32
C ALA A 301 11.59 22.91 5.58
N ALA A 302 12.22 23.44 6.63
CA ALA A 302 13.56 23.04 7.03
C ALA A 302 13.63 21.55 7.37
N VAL A 303 12.65 21.00 8.10
CA VAL A 303 12.60 19.56 8.40
C VAL A 303 12.48 18.73 7.11
N PHE A 304 11.65 19.14 6.15
CA PHE A 304 11.60 18.47 4.83
C PHE A 304 12.95 18.51 4.13
N LYS A 305 13.60 19.67 4.10
CA LYS A 305 14.90 19.86 3.45
C LYS A 305 15.97 18.92 4.00
N THR A 306 15.97 18.63 5.31
CA THR A 306 16.92 17.66 5.91
C THR A 306 16.84 16.25 5.32
N GLN A 307 15.67 15.87 4.78
CA GLN A 307 15.43 14.55 4.19
C GLN A 307 15.54 14.59 2.66
N LEU A 308 15.05 15.66 2.04
CA LEU A 308 15.05 15.82 0.59
C LEU A 308 16.41 16.23 0.03
N GLN A 309 17.22 16.94 0.82
CA GLN A 309 18.52 17.49 0.43
C GLN A 309 19.57 17.26 1.53
N PRO A 310 19.84 16.00 1.94
CA PRO A 310 20.71 15.73 3.07
C PRO A 310 22.15 16.24 2.90
N ASP A 311 22.62 16.39 1.67
CA ASP A 311 23.98 16.87 1.35
C ASP A 311 24.13 18.40 1.52
N ASN A 312 23.02 19.13 1.63
CA ASN A 312 23.00 20.58 1.81
C ASN A 312 23.12 20.99 3.29
N ASP A 313 23.66 20.14 4.16
CA ASP A 313 23.77 20.39 5.60
C ASP A 313 24.63 21.63 5.91
N PRO A 314 24.01 22.76 6.33
CA PRO A 314 24.73 24.00 6.57
C PRO A 314 25.50 23.95 7.91
N THR A 315 25.26 22.92 8.73
CA THR A 315 25.88 22.73 10.04
C THR A 315 27.21 21.99 9.98
N ASN A 316 27.60 21.56 8.77
CA ASN A 316 28.77 20.72 8.54
C ASN A 316 28.74 19.46 9.42
N GLY A 317 27.58 18.81 9.58
CA GLY A 317 27.45 17.60 10.39
C GLY A 317 27.43 17.83 11.91
N SER A 318 27.18 19.07 12.37
CA SER A 318 27.01 19.33 13.80
C SER A 318 25.75 18.64 14.32
N ASN A 319 25.77 18.23 15.59
CA ASN A 319 24.69 17.47 16.22
C ASN A 319 24.27 18.01 17.58
N GLN A 320 24.75 19.21 17.94
CA GLN A 320 24.40 19.89 19.17
C GLN A 320 24.55 21.41 19.00
N TRP A 321 23.72 22.16 19.72
CA TRP A 321 23.71 23.63 19.72
C TRP A 321 23.58 24.25 21.11
N ARG A 322 23.27 23.44 22.13
CA ARG A 322 23.27 23.87 23.53
C ARG A 322 24.68 23.75 24.08
N GLY A 323 25.29 24.87 24.48
CA GLY A 323 26.73 25.00 24.80
C GLY A 323 27.39 23.81 25.52
N GLY A 324 28.66 23.52 25.15
CA GLY A 324 29.47 22.44 25.71
C GLY A 324 30.88 22.37 25.07
N LYS A 325 31.76 21.48 25.57
CA LYS A 325 33.09 21.24 24.95
C LYS A 325 32.96 20.30 23.74
N GLY A 326 32.92 20.86 22.53
CA GLY A 326 32.87 20.14 21.25
C GLY A 326 34.17 20.23 20.42
N SER A 327 34.12 19.73 19.18
CA SER A 327 35.07 20.08 18.10
C SER A 327 34.32 20.58 16.88
N GLY A 328 35.01 21.35 16.02
CA GLY A 328 34.41 21.88 14.80
C GLY A 328 33.29 22.88 15.10
N GLU A 329 33.49 23.72 16.11
CA GLU A 329 32.53 24.78 16.47
C GLU A 329 32.32 25.69 15.27
N MET A 330 31.06 25.89 14.92
CA MET A 330 30.63 26.88 13.95
C MET A 330 29.77 27.91 14.68
N GLN A 331 30.21 29.16 14.62
CA GLN A 331 29.49 30.29 15.18
C GLN A 331 28.95 31.13 14.02
N LEU A 332 27.65 31.39 14.01
CA LEU A 332 27.04 32.29 13.05
C LEU A 332 27.17 33.74 13.54
N ASN A 333 27.63 34.63 12.65
CA ASN A 333 27.77 36.06 12.96
C ASN A 333 26.39 36.67 13.20
N LEU A 334 26.23 37.31 14.36
CA LEU A 334 24.99 37.94 14.82
C LEU A 334 25.01 39.46 14.59
N PRO A 335 23.84 40.12 14.60
CA PRO A 335 23.78 41.55 14.93
C PRO A 335 24.43 41.82 16.28
N ILE A 336 25.00 43.01 16.45
CA ILE A 336 25.65 43.46 17.69
C ILE A 336 24.69 43.24 18.89
N GLY A 337 25.06 42.37 19.83
CA GLY A 337 24.35 42.18 21.10
C GLY A 337 23.87 40.75 21.43
N SER A 338 23.85 39.81 20.48
CA SER A 338 23.47 38.43 20.78
C SER A 338 24.64 37.63 21.36
N LYS A 339 24.46 37.09 22.57
CA LYS A 339 25.59 36.54 23.33
C LYS A 339 25.97 35.10 22.98
N TYR A 340 25.05 34.16 22.72
CA TYR A 340 25.44 32.72 22.57
C TYR A 340 24.48 31.80 21.78
N TRP A 341 23.40 32.30 21.15
CA TRP A 341 22.25 31.46 20.78
C TRP A 341 22.45 30.52 19.56
N HIS A 342 23.46 30.74 18.71
CA HIS A 342 23.64 30.00 17.44
C HIS A 342 25.05 29.44 17.26
N ARG A 343 25.49 28.66 18.24
CA ARG A 343 26.73 27.87 18.15
C ARG A 343 26.37 26.43 17.86
N PHE A 344 26.99 25.84 16.85
CA PHE A 344 26.77 24.44 16.47
C PHE A 344 28.09 23.69 16.59
N PHE A 345 28.06 22.46 17.08
CA PHE A 345 29.27 21.67 17.25
C PHE A 345 29.04 20.16 17.07
N LYS A 346 30.14 19.46 16.78
CA LYS A 346 30.19 17.99 16.80
C LYS A 346 30.59 17.51 18.18
N LEU A 347 29.81 16.61 18.76
CA LEU A 347 30.20 15.91 19.98
C LEU A 347 31.38 14.96 19.71
N LYS A 348 32.44 15.06 20.52
CA LYS A 348 33.69 14.27 20.39
C LYS A 348 33.58 12.79 20.77
N LYS A 349 32.46 12.35 21.37
CA LYS A 349 32.24 10.96 21.82
C LYS A 349 30.86 10.49 21.37
N GLN A 350 30.74 9.20 21.07
CA GLN A 350 29.44 8.51 21.12
C GLN A 350 28.76 8.85 22.44
N TYR A 351 27.44 9.08 22.45
CA TYR A 351 26.67 9.41 23.66
C TYR A 351 26.78 8.26 24.69
N THR A 352 27.85 8.24 25.48
CA THR A 352 28.00 7.39 26.67
C THR A 352 27.51 8.19 27.88
N GLY A 353 26.26 8.63 27.86
CA GLY A 353 25.53 9.14 29.04
C GLY A 353 26.31 9.95 30.08
N GLN A 354 27.22 10.87 29.69
CA GLN A 354 27.92 11.72 30.66
C GLN A 354 27.08 12.96 31.01
N ALA A 355 25.85 12.72 31.47
CA ALA A 355 25.34 13.45 32.60
C ALA A 355 25.40 12.44 33.75
N LYS A 356 26.32 12.64 34.70
CA LYS A 356 26.35 11.84 35.93
C LYS A 356 24.93 11.82 36.48
N ILE A 357 24.34 10.63 36.53
CA ILE A 357 23.14 10.35 37.29
C ILE A 357 23.51 10.68 38.74
N ILE A 358 22.99 11.79 39.26
CA ILE A 358 22.83 11.92 40.71
C ILE A 358 21.42 11.44 40.96
N THR A 359 21.31 10.14 41.21
CA THR A 359 20.14 9.54 41.84
C THR A 359 19.96 10.23 43.18
N LEU A 360 18.74 10.68 43.48
CA LEU A 360 18.29 10.76 44.86
C LEU A 360 17.72 9.39 45.23
#